data_AF-A0A3N7AMU7-F1
#
_entry.id   AF-A0A3N7AMU7-F1
#
_cell.length_a   1.000
_cell.length_b   1.000
_cell.length_c   1.000
_cell.angle_alpha   90.00
_cell.angle_beta   90.00
_cell.angle_gamma   90.00
#
_symmetry.space_group_name_H-M   'P 1'
#
loop_
_entity.id
_entity.type
_entity.pdbx_description
1 polymer ?
#
loop_
_entity_poly.entity_id
_entity_poly.type
_entity_poly.pdbx_seq_one_letter_code
_entity_poly.pdbx_strand_id
1 'polypeptide(L)'
;MKQLRTIVPGICLCLALISATSFARADNTGKLQFMFTAYLDVPALFPGTLASCVTFDPSTGPELQRLYSLWYEAHGRHQGELQQLLHAYWSKEMGEARAQAFIADIKIRVQTQLAPLHFPQNHTWTDNWFCTRLLPKDLRGKDLMLNFAWYVEELKKGVASP
;
A
#
# COMPACT_ATOMS: atom_id res chain seq x y z
N MET A 1 13.68 -21.74 47.02
CA MET A 1 12.52 -20.82 46.98
C MET A 1 12.93 -19.52 46.26
N LYS A 2 12.16 -19.13 45.22
CA LYS A 2 12.00 -17.77 44.60
C LYS A 2 13.25 -17.16 43.90
N GLN A 3 13.29 -17.02 42.57
CA GLN A 3 12.72 -15.95 41.68
C GLN A 3 13.29 -14.55 42.02
N LEU A 4 13.72 -13.61 41.13
CA LEU A 4 13.42 -13.31 39.72
C LEU A 4 14.32 -12.13 39.19
N ARG A 5 14.51 -12.04 37.85
CA ARG A 5 14.73 -10.86 36.94
C ARG A 5 15.99 -9.98 37.06
N THR A 6 16.86 -9.87 36.03
CA THR A 6 16.78 -9.16 34.71
C THR A 6 16.90 -7.64 34.79
N ILE A 7 18.02 -7.07 34.33
CA ILE A 7 18.09 -5.75 33.66
C ILE A 7 19.20 -5.81 32.59
N VAL A 8 18.81 -5.80 31.33
CA VAL A 8 19.68 -5.47 30.19
C VAL A 8 19.31 -4.05 29.75
N PRO A 9 20.18 -3.04 29.90
CA PRO A 9 20.00 -1.77 29.22
C PRO A 9 20.76 -1.89 27.88
N GLY A 10 20.11 -1.99 26.72
CA GLY A 10 19.08 -1.06 26.25
C GLY A 10 19.71 0.23 25.70
N ILE A 11 20.93 0.18 25.18
CA ILE A 11 21.64 1.30 24.55
C ILE A 11 22.45 0.72 23.37
N CYS A 12 22.46 1.42 22.23
CA CYS A 12 23.30 1.19 21.03
C CYS A 12 22.70 0.45 19.82
N LEU A 13 21.44 0.70 19.42
CA LEU A 13 21.06 0.45 18.01
C LEU A 13 20.00 1.45 17.46
N CYS A 14 20.05 2.72 17.89
CA CYS A 14 19.15 3.78 17.41
C CYS A 14 19.83 4.85 16.53
N LEU A 15 21.09 4.67 16.11
CA LEU A 15 21.92 5.79 15.61
C LEU A 15 22.56 5.59 14.23
N ALA A 16 22.07 4.68 13.40
CA ALA A 16 22.60 4.47 12.04
C ALA A 16 21.61 4.75 10.89
N LEU A 17 20.54 5.52 11.13
CA LEU A 17 19.55 5.89 10.09
C LEU A 17 19.34 7.40 9.92
N ILE A 18 20.13 8.22 10.59
CA ILE A 18 20.06 9.68 10.48
C ILE A 18 21.15 10.13 9.50
N SER A 19 20.91 10.01 8.19
CA SER A 19 21.60 10.78 7.13
C SER A 19 21.01 10.48 5.74
N ALA A 20 19.78 10.94 5.50
CA ALA A 20 19.29 11.27 4.16
C ALA A 20 18.01 12.10 4.29
N THR A 21 18.18 13.40 4.42
CA THR A 21 17.11 14.39 4.28
C THR A 21 16.63 14.40 2.83
N SER A 22 15.53 13.71 2.54
CA SER A 22 14.53 14.04 1.50
C SER A 22 13.36 13.04 1.49
N PHE A 23 12.63 12.95 2.60
CA PHE A 23 11.29 12.33 2.67
C PHE A 23 10.50 12.98 3.82
N ALA A 24 10.31 14.30 3.79
CA ALA A 24 9.32 14.96 4.64
C ALA A 24 7.98 14.82 3.92
N ARG A 25 7.10 13.87 4.20
CA ARG A 25 6.37 13.73 5.47
C ARG A 25 5.71 12.35 5.49
N ALA A 26 6.51 11.33 5.77
CA ALA A 26 5.99 10.04 6.19
C ALA A 26 6.87 9.61 7.36
N ASP A 27 6.27 9.55 8.55
CA ASP A 27 6.82 8.75 9.64
C ASP A 27 7.10 7.32 9.15
N ASN A 28 7.85 6.52 9.90
CA ASN A 28 8.14 5.14 9.49
C ASN A 28 6.86 4.34 9.14
N THR A 29 5.72 4.71 9.76
CA THR A 29 4.37 4.21 9.46
C THR A 29 3.90 4.60 8.05
N GLY A 30 3.98 5.86 7.66
CA GLY A 30 3.57 6.34 6.33
C GLY A 30 4.43 5.79 5.19
N LYS A 31 5.74 5.60 5.42
CA LYS A 31 6.64 4.97 4.42
C LYS A 31 6.26 3.52 4.19
N LEU A 32 5.95 2.82 5.27
CA LEU A 32 5.55 1.42 5.21
C LEU A 32 4.17 1.26 4.55
N GLN A 33 3.18 2.09 4.94
CA GLN A 33 1.85 2.10 4.33
C GLN A 33 1.90 2.40 2.83
N PHE A 34 2.73 3.36 2.41
CA PHE A 34 2.99 3.67 1.01
C PHE A 34 3.56 2.49 0.22
N MET A 35 4.55 1.78 0.78
CA MET A 35 5.11 0.58 0.16
C MET A 35 4.05 -0.52 0.00
N PHE A 36 3.23 -0.72 1.02
CA PHE A 36 2.15 -1.69 0.98
C PHE A 36 1.12 -1.36 -0.11
N THR A 37 0.70 -0.10 -0.24
CA THR A 37 -0.28 0.28 -1.27
C THR A 37 0.30 0.22 -2.69
N ALA A 38 1.58 0.54 -2.88
CA ALA A 38 2.23 0.45 -4.19
C ALA A 38 2.23 -0.97 -4.77
N TYR A 39 2.31 -2.00 -3.92
CA TYR A 39 2.29 -3.41 -4.32
C TYR A 39 0.91 -4.08 -4.18
N LEU A 40 -0.14 -3.32 -3.83
CA LEU A 40 -1.52 -3.81 -3.87
C LEU A 40 -2.05 -3.70 -5.29
N ASP A 41 -2.17 -4.83 -5.98
CA ASP A 41 -2.63 -4.91 -7.38
C ASP A 41 -4.14 -4.67 -7.49
N VAL A 42 -4.55 -3.42 -7.28
CA VAL A 42 -5.95 -2.99 -7.36
C VAL A 42 -6.58 -3.35 -8.72
N PRO A 43 -5.92 -3.18 -9.88
CA PRO A 43 -6.48 -3.61 -11.16
C PRO A 43 -6.79 -5.11 -11.24
N ALA A 44 -5.93 -5.97 -10.68
CA ALA A 44 -6.19 -7.41 -10.64
C ALA A 44 -7.28 -7.79 -9.63
N LEU A 45 -7.38 -7.07 -8.50
CA LEU A 45 -8.29 -7.38 -7.40
C LEU A 45 -9.70 -6.81 -7.60
N PHE A 46 -9.82 -5.65 -8.24
CA PHE A 46 -11.10 -4.92 -8.33
C PHE A 46 -12.22 -5.70 -9.03
N PRO A 47 -12.00 -6.43 -10.16
CA PRO A 47 -13.07 -7.16 -10.83
C PRO A 47 -13.77 -8.18 -9.92
N GLY A 48 -13.02 -8.93 -9.12
CA GLY A 48 -13.60 -9.89 -8.17
C GLY A 48 -14.30 -9.21 -6.99
N THR A 49 -13.74 -8.13 -6.46
CA THR A 49 -14.39 -7.32 -5.42
C THR A 49 -15.70 -6.70 -5.93
N LEU A 50 -15.72 -6.19 -7.17
CA LEU A 50 -16.93 -5.65 -7.80
C LEU A 50 -17.99 -6.76 -7.96
N ALA A 51 -17.61 -7.93 -8.46
CA ALA A 51 -18.52 -9.06 -8.61
C ALA A 51 -19.12 -9.49 -7.27
N SER A 52 -18.31 -9.53 -6.21
CA SER A 52 -18.77 -9.80 -4.84
C SER A 52 -19.79 -8.76 -4.36
N CYS A 53 -19.51 -7.46 -4.56
CA CYS A 53 -20.43 -6.38 -4.20
C CYS A 53 -21.74 -6.42 -5.00
N VAL A 54 -21.68 -6.68 -6.30
CA VAL A 54 -22.87 -6.77 -7.16
C VAL A 54 -23.72 -8.00 -6.83
N THR A 55 -23.09 -9.11 -6.45
CA THR A 55 -23.81 -10.31 -5.99
C THR A 55 -24.59 -10.03 -4.71
N PHE A 56 -24.02 -9.24 -3.80
CA PHE A 56 -24.70 -8.85 -2.57
C PHE A 56 -25.79 -7.80 -2.79
N ASP A 57 -25.46 -6.71 -3.49
CA ASP A 57 -26.36 -5.59 -3.77
C ASP A 57 -26.09 -5.05 -5.20
N PRO A 58 -26.92 -5.43 -6.19
CA PRO A 58 -26.73 -5.04 -7.58
C PRO A 58 -26.71 -3.53 -7.81
N SER A 59 -27.32 -2.73 -6.92
CA SER A 59 -27.37 -1.27 -7.05
C SER A 59 -26.00 -0.60 -6.92
N THR A 60 -25.02 -1.31 -6.32
CA THR A 60 -23.67 -0.78 -6.07
C THR A 60 -22.79 -0.76 -7.31
N GLY A 61 -23.06 -1.63 -8.30
CA GLY A 61 -22.17 -1.85 -9.45
C GLY A 61 -21.80 -0.60 -10.25
N PRO A 62 -22.78 0.20 -10.72
CA PRO A 62 -22.49 1.37 -11.56
C PRO A 62 -21.58 2.41 -10.89
N GLU A 63 -21.85 2.75 -9.62
CA GLU A 63 -21.05 3.75 -8.91
C GLU A 63 -19.65 3.22 -8.59
N LEU A 64 -19.51 1.95 -8.19
CA LEU A 64 -18.21 1.35 -7.92
C LEU A 64 -17.34 1.28 -9.18
N GLN A 65 -17.91 0.86 -10.30
CA GLN A 65 -17.21 0.84 -11.59
C GLN A 65 -16.78 2.26 -12.01
N ARG A 66 -17.67 3.25 -11.86
CA ARG A 66 -17.36 4.66 -12.16
C ARG A 66 -16.21 5.18 -11.30
N LEU A 67 -16.22 4.91 -10.00
CA LEU A 67 -15.16 5.32 -9.08
C LEU A 67 -13.82 4.66 -9.42
N TYR A 68 -13.83 3.36 -9.73
CA TYR A 68 -12.63 2.66 -10.15
C TYR A 68 -12.06 3.23 -11.46
N SER A 69 -12.90 3.50 -12.46
CA SER A 69 -12.46 4.08 -13.73
C SER A 69 -11.80 5.45 -13.53
N LEU A 70 -12.41 6.32 -12.71
CA LEU A 70 -11.82 7.61 -12.36
C LEU A 70 -10.48 7.46 -11.62
N TRP A 71 -10.43 6.55 -10.65
CA TRP A 71 -9.21 6.26 -9.92
C TRP A 71 -8.11 5.71 -10.84
N TYR A 72 -8.45 4.79 -11.75
CA TYR A 72 -7.48 4.16 -12.64
C TYR A 72 -6.86 5.17 -13.60
N GLU A 73 -7.69 6.05 -14.16
CA GLU A 73 -7.26 7.10 -15.07
C GLU A 73 -6.36 8.14 -14.37
N ALA A 74 -6.73 8.55 -13.15
CA ALA A 74 -5.97 9.53 -12.38
C ALA A 74 -4.72 8.95 -11.69
N HIS A 75 -4.76 7.69 -11.28
CA HIS A 75 -3.76 7.10 -10.38
C HIS A 75 -3.36 5.68 -10.78
N GLY A 76 -4.31 4.76 -10.96
CA GLY A 76 -4.04 3.33 -11.10
C GLY A 76 -3.06 2.98 -12.23
N ARG A 77 -3.14 3.66 -13.37
CA ARG A 77 -2.23 3.45 -14.51
C ARG A 77 -0.74 3.70 -14.17
N HIS A 78 -0.44 4.44 -13.11
CA HIS A 78 0.92 4.76 -12.67
C HIS A 78 1.54 3.70 -11.75
N GLN A 79 0.80 2.63 -11.42
CA GLN A 79 1.30 1.61 -10.49
C GLN A 79 2.58 0.93 -10.95
N GLY A 80 2.66 0.55 -12.23
CA GLY A 80 3.87 -0.10 -12.76
C GLY A 80 5.10 0.79 -12.69
N GLU A 81 4.93 2.07 -13.04
CA GLU A 81 5.97 3.09 -12.93
C GLU A 81 6.42 3.30 -11.48
N LEU A 82 5.45 3.40 -10.55
CA LEU A 82 5.73 3.51 -9.13
C LEU A 82 6.57 2.34 -8.61
N GLN A 83 6.20 1.11 -8.98
CA GLN A 83 6.93 -0.10 -8.58
C GLN A 83 8.35 -0.14 -9.14
N GLN A 84 8.58 0.36 -10.35
CA GLN A 84 9.92 0.48 -10.94
C GLN A 84 10.78 1.50 -10.20
N LEU A 85 10.23 2.67 -9.88
CA LEU A 85 10.93 3.70 -9.11
C LEU A 85 11.31 3.21 -7.71
N LEU A 86 10.38 2.51 -7.05
CA LEU A 86 10.63 1.89 -5.75
C LEU A 86 11.72 0.82 -5.82
N HIS A 87 11.67 -0.04 -6.83
CA HIS A 87 12.71 -1.04 -7.05
C HIS A 87 14.08 -0.39 -7.23
N ALA A 88 14.21 0.62 -8.10
CA ALA A 88 15.45 1.33 -8.33
C ALA A 88 15.98 2.00 -7.04
N TYR A 89 15.09 2.63 -6.27
CA TYR A 89 15.43 3.24 -4.98
C TYR A 89 16.00 2.19 -4.01
N TRP A 90 15.30 1.07 -3.81
CA TRP A 90 15.76 0.04 -2.88
C TRP A 90 17.03 -0.67 -3.37
N SER A 91 17.16 -0.94 -4.67
CA SER A 91 18.38 -1.52 -5.22
C SER A 91 19.60 -0.62 -4.97
N LYS A 92 19.43 0.71 -5.01
CA LYS A 92 20.50 1.67 -4.64
C LYS A 92 20.85 1.60 -3.15
N GLU A 93 19.84 1.54 -2.28
CA GLU A 93 20.03 1.60 -0.83
C GLU A 93 20.58 0.29 -0.22
N MET A 94 20.13 -0.87 -0.68
CA MET A 94 20.46 -2.16 -0.06
C MET A 94 21.11 -3.18 -1.00
N GLY A 95 21.24 -2.86 -2.29
CA GLY A 95 21.71 -3.77 -3.33
C GLY A 95 20.59 -4.62 -3.93
N GLU A 96 20.74 -4.97 -5.21
CA GLU A 96 19.73 -5.62 -6.05
C GLU A 96 19.11 -6.88 -5.41
N ALA A 97 19.94 -7.83 -4.98
CA ALA A 97 19.45 -9.09 -4.43
C ALA A 97 18.61 -8.90 -3.14
N ARG A 98 19.01 -7.95 -2.29
CA ARG A 98 18.26 -7.64 -1.05
C ARG A 98 16.97 -6.88 -1.35
N ALA A 99 17.01 -5.96 -2.32
CA ALA A 99 15.82 -5.23 -2.75
C ALA A 99 14.75 -6.18 -3.32
N GLN A 100 15.14 -7.12 -4.17
CA GLN A 100 14.24 -8.15 -4.69
C GLN A 100 13.60 -8.99 -3.58
N ALA A 101 14.41 -9.47 -2.62
CA ALA A 101 13.93 -10.24 -1.48
C ALA A 101 12.96 -9.43 -0.59
N PHE A 102 13.29 -8.16 -0.33
CA PHE A 102 12.45 -7.25 0.43
C PHE A 102 11.10 -7.00 -0.27
N ILE A 103 11.11 -6.70 -1.57
CA ILE A 103 9.89 -6.49 -2.36
C ILE A 103 9.04 -7.76 -2.42
N ALA A 104 9.65 -8.93 -2.51
CA ALA A 104 8.94 -10.21 -2.47
C ALA A 104 8.19 -10.40 -1.13
N ASP A 105 8.83 -10.12 0.01
CA ASP A 105 8.19 -10.17 1.33
C ASP A 105 7.02 -9.17 1.43
N ILE A 106 7.20 -7.95 0.92
CA ILE A 106 6.11 -6.95 0.87
C ILE A 106 4.93 -7.47 0.06
N LYS A 107 5.16 -8.02 -1.15
CA LYS A 107 4.08 -8.57 -1.99
C LYS A 107 3.30 -9.67 -1.26
N ILE A 108 3.98 -10.58 -0.56
CA ILE A 108 3.33 -11.64 0.22
C ILE A 108 2.44 -11.04 1.33
N ARG A 109 2.97 -10.09 2.09
CA ARG A 109 2.22 -9.42 3.16
C ARG A 109 1.03 -8.63 2.63
N VAL A 110 1.18 -7.91 1.51
CA VAL A 110 0.07 -7.22 0.84
C VAL A 110 -1.04 -8.20 0.50
N GLN A 111 -0.70 -9.32 -0.15
CA GLN A 111 -1.68 -10.31 -0.59
C GLN A 111 -2.39 -11.00 0.59
N THR A 112 -1.68 -11.25 1.69
CA THR A 112 -2.21 -12.02 2.83
C THR A 112 -2.88 -11.14 3.88
N GLN A 113 -2.54 -9.86 3.97
CA GLN A 113 -3.02 -8.97 5.04
C GLN A 113 -3.86 -7.82 4.51
N LEU A 114 -3.42 -7.14 3.45
CA LEU A 114 -4.08 -5.92 2.99
C LEU A 114 -5.19 -6.20 1.98
N ALA A 115 -4.92 -7.05 0.98
CA ALA A 115 -5.88 -7.38 -0.07
C ALA A 115 -7.21 -7.94 0.48
N PRO A 116 -7.22 -8.86 1.47
CA PRO A 116 -8.48 -9.38 2.01
C PRO A 116 -9.32 -8.33 2.75
N LEU A 117 -8.71 -7.24 3.23
CA LEU A 117 -9.39 -6.19 3.98
C LEU A 117 -9.99 -5.12 3.05
N HIS A 118 -9.24 -4.72 2.03
CA HIS A 118 -9.60 -3.58 1.16
C HIS A 118 -10.17 -4.01 -0.19
N PHE A 119 -9.77 -5.17 -0.70
CA PHE A 119 -10.29 -5.78 -1.93
C PHE A 119 -10.63 -7.27 -1.73
N PRO A 120 -11.52 -7.58 -0.78
CA PRO A 120 -12.04 -8.92 -0.57
C PRO A 120 -12.68 -9.46 -1.85
N GLN A 121 -12.36 -10.72 -2.16
CA GLN A 121 -12.82 -11.40 -3.38
C GLN A 121 -14.12 -12.17 -3.17
N ASN A 122 -14.47 -12.46 -1.91
CA ASN A 122 -15.66 -13.21 -1.54
C ASN A 122 -16.52 -12.37 -0.60
N HIS A 123 -17.83 -12.53 -0.72
CA HIS A 123 -18.78 -11.85 0.14
C HIS A 123 -18.85 -12.55 1.51
N THR A 124 -18.49 -11.83 2.58
CA THR A 124 -18.55 -12.33 3.96
C THR A 124 -19.24 -11.37 4.95
N TRP A 125 -19.71 -10.21 4.48
CA TRP A 125 -20.34 -9.19 5.32
C TRP A 125 -21.84 -9.41 5.47
N THR A 126 -22.42 -8.89 6.54
CA THR A 126 -23.87 -8.97 6.79
C THR A 126 -24.64 -7.76 6.26
N ASP A 127 -23.94 -6.73 5.77
CA ASP A 127 -24.51 -5.49 5.23
C ASP A 127 -23.72 -4.99 4.01
N ASN A 128 -24.25 -3.97 3.31
CA ASN A 128 -23.59 -3.35 2.14
C ASN A 128 -22.63 -2.22 2.55
N TRP A 129 -22.26 -2.06 3.82
CA TRP A 129 -21.44 -0.94 4.27
C TRP A 129 -20.07 -0.93 3.58
N PHE A 130 -19.47 -2.10 3.39
CA PHE A 130 -18.23 -2.24 2.63
C PHE A 130 -18.37 -1.63 1.22
N CYS A 131 -19.39 -2.08 0.46
CA CYS A 131 -19.60 -1.70 -0.93
C CYS A 131 -20.08 -0.24 -1.09
N THR A 132 -20.83 0.30 -0.12
CA THR A 132 -21.41 1.66 -0.20
C THR A 132 -20.56 2.73 0.47
N ARG A 133 -19.66 2.36 1.39
CA ARG A 133 -18.84 3.30 2.19
C ARG A 133 -17.35 3.02 2.09
N LEU A 134 -16.89 1.82 2.44
CA LEU A 134 -15.45 1.55 2.58
C LEU A 134 -14.71 1.56 1.24
N LEU A 135 -15.11 0.70 0.31
CA LEU A 135 -14.46 0.63 -1.01
C LEU A 135 -14.53 2.00 -1.75
N PRO A 136 -15.65 2.75 -1.71
CA PRO A 136 -15.69 4.11 -2.21
C PRO A 136 -14.76 5.13 -1.50
N LYS A 137 -14.35 4.90 -0.24
CA LYS A 137 -13.35 5.74 0.43
C LYS A 137 -11.93 5.39 -0.02
N ASP A 138 -11.64 4.10 -0.15
CA ASP A 138 -10.35 3.61 -0.64
C ASP A 138 -10.08 4.08 -2.06
N LEU A 139 -11.04 3.93 -2.98
CA LEU A 139 -10.92 4.40 -4.36
C LEU A 139 -10.79 5.92 -4.49
N ARG A 140 -11.21 6.68 -3.46
CA ARG A 140 -11.02 8.13 -3.39
C ARG A 140 -9.73 8.54 -2.67
N GLY A 141 -8.87 7.58 -2.32
CA GLY A 141 -7.59 7.84 -1.67
C GLY A 141 -7.71 8.34 -0.22
N LYS A 142 -8.83 8.08 0.46
CA LYS A 142 -9.10 8.60 1.83
C LYS A 142 -8.58 7.70 2.94
N ASP A 143 -8.85 6.41 2.83
CA ASP A 143 -8.50 5.42 3.86
C ASP A 143 -7.24 4.65 3.42
N LEU A 144 -7.24 4.19 2.17
CA LEU A 144 -6.07 3.62 1.51
C LEU A 144 -5.38 4.63 0.59
N MET A 145 -4.07 4.81 0.75
CA MET A 145 -3.25 5.77 -0.01
C MET A 145 -2.99 5.30 -1.46
N LEU A 146 -4.04 5.27 -2.28
CA LEU A 146 -3.99 4.79 -3.68
C LEU A 146 -3.67 5.89 -4.70
N ASN A 147 -3.12 7.03 -4.28
CA ASN A 147 -2.83 8.19 -5.13
C ASN A 147 -1.51 8.03 -5.89
N PHE A 148 -1.34 6.94 -6.65
CA PHE A 148 -0.05 6.53 -7.23
C PHE A 148 0.62 7.59 -8.11
N ALA A 149 -0.15 8.36 -8.87
CA ALA A 149 0.40 9.45 -9.68
C ALA A 149 1.16 10.48 -8.84
N TRP A 150 0.61 10.88 -7.69
CA TRP A 150 1.26 11.81 -6.77
C TRP A 150 2.61 11.26 -6.27
N TYR A 151 2.64 9.98 -5.92
CA TYR A 151 3.88 9.33 -5.46
C TYR A 151 4.96 9.21 -6.53
N VAL A 152 4.57 8.94 -7.78
CA VAL A 152 5.50 8.95 -8.92
C VAL A 152 6.14 10.33 -9.05
N GLU A 153 5.35 11.40 -9.00
CA GLU A 153 5.85 12.77 -9.08
C GLU A 153 6.82 13.08 -7.94
N GLU A 154 6.47 12.73 -6.71
CA GLU A 154 7.32 12.98 -5.54
C GLU A 154 8.64 12.21 -5.60
N LEU A 155 8.62 10.93 -6.00
CA LEU A 155 9.83 10.13 -6.15
C LEU A 155 10.74 10.68 -7.25
N LYS A 156 10.18 11.11 -8.38
CA LYS A 156 10.98 11.71 -9.47
C LYS A 156 11.66 13.02 -9.04
N LYS A 157 11.00 13.86 -8.23
CA LYS A 157 11.62 15.07 -7.65
C LYS A 157 12.79 14.71 -6.73
N GLY A 158 12.63 13.67 -5.91
CA GLY A 158 13.66 13.18 -5.01
C GLY A 158 14.88 12.59 -5.73
N VAL A 159 14.68 11.93 -6.87
CA VAL A 159 15.77 11.39 -7.71
C VAL A 159 16.53 12.49 -8.47
N ALA A 160 15.87 13.60 -8.79
CA ALA A 160 16.47 14.72 -9.52
C ALA A 160 17.24 15.74 -8.64
N SER A 161 17.22 15.57 -7.31
CA SER A 161 17.92 16.46 -6.39
C SER A 161 19.32 15.89 -6.08
N PRO A 162 20.41 16.61 -6.45
CA PRO A 162 21.79 16.15 -6.27
C PRO A 162 22.24 16.08 -4.81
#